data_AF-A0A3A5B2A9-F1
#
_entry.id   AF-A0A3A5B2A9-F1
#
_cell.length_a   1.000
_cell.length_b   1.000
_cell.length_c   1.000
_cell.angle_alpha   90.00
_cell.angle_beta   90.00
_cell.angle_gamma   90.00
#
_symmetry.space_group_name_H-M   'P 1'
#
loop_
_entity.id
_entity.type
_entity.pdbx_description
1 polymer ?
#
loop_
_entity_poly.entity_id
_entity_poly.type
_entity_poly.pdbx_seq_one_letter_code
_entity_poly.pdbx_strand_id
1 'polypeptide(L)'
;MSEPEGPTRELEMAEKVRPLVNEILEHFNRENITPPEAGMVVLALISRLLEAMEGEPEPRRYFVLTLINVINSYLLQEAGEAPQSCPAGSSGPE
;
A
#
# COMPACT_ATOMS: atom_id res chain seq x y z
N MET A 1 10.97 27.12 17.90
CA MET A 1 11.53 25.75 17.85
C MET A 1 10.36 24.84 17.57
N SER A 2 10.24 24.35 16.33
CA SER A 2 9.18 23.41 15.95
C SER A 2 9.80 22.02 16.02
N GLU A 3 9.34 21.19 16.94
CA GLU A 3 9.76 19.80 17.06
C GLU A 3 9.31 19.03 15.80
N PRO A 4 10.11 18.06 15.30
CA PRO A 4 9.72 17.29 14.13
C PRO A 4 8.70 16.23 14.56
N GLU A 5 7.41 16.57 14.61
CA GLU A 5 6.28 15.65 14.86
C GLU A 5 6.00 14.68 13.67
N GLY A 6 7.04 14.25 12.97
CA GLY A 6 6.94 13.55 11.67
C GLY A 6 6.96 12.01 11.70
N PRO A 7 7.75 11.33 12.55
CA PRO A 7 7.85 9.85 12.50
C PRO A 7 7.02 9.11 13.56
N THR A 8 6.74 9.72 14.71
CA THR A 8 6.22 9.02 15.90
C THR A 8 4.75 8.63 15.77
N ARG A 9 3.91 9.54 15.26
CA ARG A 9 2.45 9.32 15.19
C ARG A 9 2.08 8.24 14.17
N GLU A 10 2.75 8.21 13.02
CA GLU A 10 2.54 7.19 11.99
C GLU A 10 3.01 5.81 12.48
N LEU A 11 4.14 5.75 13.19
CA LEU A 11 4.65 4.52 13.79
C LEU A 11 3.69 3.98 14.86
N GLU A 12 3.19 4.84 15.74
CA GLU A 12 2.21 4.48 16.76
C GLU A 12 0.88 4.00 16.17
N MET A 13 0.41 4.62 15.09
CA MET A 13 -0.77 4.15 14.36
C MET A 13 -0.50 2.79 13.71
N ALA A 14 0.66 2.61 13.09
CA ALA A 14 1.05 1.34 12.49
C ALA A 14 1.13 0.21 13.53
N GLU A 15 1.68 0.48 14.71
CA GLU A 15 1.73 -0.48 15.82
C GLU A 15 0.34 -0.85 16.35
N LYS A 16 -0.60 0.09 16.38
CA LYS A 16 -2.00 -0.18 16.78
C LYS A 16 -2.75 -1.00 15.75
N VAL A 17 -2.46 -0.81 14.46
CA VAL A 17 -3.17 -1.49 13.35
C VAL A 17 -2.54 -2.85 13.01
N ARG A 18 -1.25 -3.05 13.31
CA ARG A 18 -0.51 -4.29 13.02
C ARG A 18 -1.19 -5.57 13.55
N PRO A 19 -1.71 -5.64 14.79
CA PRO A 19 -2.40 -6.84 15.28
C PRO A 19 -3.62 -7.19 14.43
N LEU A 20 -4.43 -6.18 14.09
CA LEU A 20 -5.64 -6.36 13.28
C LEU A 20 -5.30 -6.87 11.86
N VAL A 21 -4.25 -6.32 11.25
CA VAL A 21 -3.79 -6.78 9.93
C VAL A 21 -3.30 -8.22 10.00
N ASN A 22 -2.55 -8.59 11.04
CA ASN A 22 -2.08 -9.97 11.21
C ASN A 22 -3.24 -10.94 11.39
N GLU A 23 -4.27 -10.59 12.17
CA GLU A 23 -5.47 -11.41 12.34
C GLU A 23 -6.21 -11.63 11.00
N ILE A 24 -6.34 -10.58 10.18
CA ILE A 24 -6.95 -10.70 8.84
C ILE A 24 -6.13 -11.65 7.97
N LEU A 25 -4.80 -11.53 7.97
CA LEU A 25 -3.92 -12.41 7.20
C LEU A 25 -3.98 -13.87 7.68
N GLU A 26 -4.04 -14.09 9.00
CA GLU A 26 -4.23 -15.43 9.57
C GLU A 26 -5.56 -16.05 9.15
N HIS A 27 -6.63 -15.26 9.12
CA HIS A 27 -7.93 -15.69 8.61
C HIS A 27 -7.86 -16.05 7.12
N PHE A 28 -7.21 -15.22 6.31
CA PHE A 28 -7.02 -15.52 4.88
C PHE A 28 -6.28 -16.82 4.65
N ASN A 29 -5.19 -17.04 5.40
CA ASN A 29 -4.41 -18.28 5.33
C ASN A 29 -5.23 -19.49 5.76
N ARG A 30 -6.03 -19.37 6.81
CA ARG A 30 -6.89 -20.46 7.32
C ARG A 30 -7.98 -20.84 6.31
N GLU A 31 -8.54 -19.86 5.62
CA GLU A 31 -9.63 -20.05 4.67
C GLU A 31 -9.14 -20.31 3.22
N ASN A 32 -7.83 -20.34 2.99
CA ASN A 32 -7.21 -20.46 1.66
C ASN A 32 -7.69 -19.39 0.67
N ILE A 33 -7.84 -18.16 1.15
CA ILE A 33 -8.25 -17.02 0.33
C ILE A 33 -7.22 -16.75 -0.76
N THR A 34 -7.69 -16.70 -2.00
CA THR A 34 -6.84 -16.44 -3.17
C THR A 34 -6.47 -14.95 -3.26
N PRO A 35 -5.37 -14.59 -3.96
CA PRO A 35 -5.00 -13.18 -4.13
C PRO A 35 -6.13 -12.29 -4.71
N PRO A 36 -6.93 -12.74 -5.71
CA PRO A 36 -8.09 -11.98 -6.17
C PRO A 36 -9.15 -11.75 -5.09
N GLU A 37 -9.46 -12.77 -4.28
CA GLU A 37 -10.42 -12.66 -3.18
C GLU A 37 -9.91 -11.72 -2.07
N ALA A 38 -8.64 -11.81 -1.72
CA ALA A 38 -8.00 -10.88 -0.79
C ALA A 38 -8.08 -9.43 -1.32
N GLY A 39 -7.86 -9.23 -2.62
CA GLY A 39 -8.06 -7.94 -3.30
C GLY A 39 -9.48 -7.41 -3.14
N MET A 40 -10.50 -8.27 -3.26
CA MET A 40 -11.90 -7.89 -3.04
C MET A 40 -12.16 -7.47 -1.59
N VAL A 41 -11.58 -8.15 -0.60
CA VAL A 41 -11.71 -7.77 0.81
C VAL A 41 -11.08 -6.40 1.06
N VAL A 42 -9.89 -6.13 0.50
CA VAL A 42 -9.24 -4.81 0.61
C VAL A 42 -10.10 -3.72 0.00
N LEU A 43 -10.69 -3.94 -1.19
CA LEU A 43 -11.60 -2.99 -1.82
C LEU A 43 -12.86 -2.73 -0.98
N ALA A 44 -13.44 -3.78 -0.38
CA ALA A 44 -14.59 -3.65 0.50
C ALA A 44 -14.27 -2.83 1.76
N LEU A 45 -13.10 -3.04 2.36
CA LEU A 45 -12.62 -2.26 3.50
C LEU A 45 -12.41 -0.79 3.14
N ILE A 46 -11.81 -0.51 1.97
CA ILE A 46 -11.64 0.87 1.47
C ILE A 46 -13.01 1.54 1.28
N SER A 47 -13.97 0.85 0.64
CA SER A 47 -15.33 1.36 0.46
C SER A 47 -15.97 1.70 1.81
N ARG A 48 -15.84 0.80 2.79
CA ARG A 48 -16.43 1.01 4.12
C ARG A 48 -15.80 2.18 4.88
N LEU A 49 -14.49 2.39 4.73
CA LEU A 49 -13.81 3.56 5.29
C LEU A 49 -14.26 4.85 4.63
N LEU A 50 -14.45 4.86 3.31
CA LEU A 50 -14.97 6.03 2.58
C LEU A 50 -16.38 6.40 3.02
N GLU A 51 -17.25 5.42 3.27
CA GLU A 51 -18.59 5.62 3.84
C GLU A 51 -18.52 6.18 5.26
N ALA A 52 -17.62 5.66 6.11
CA ALA A 52 -17.46 6.14 7.47
C ALA A 52 -17.02 7.62 7.55
N MET A 53 -16.42 8.14 6.47
CA MET A 53 -15.98 9.53 6.33
C MET A 53 -16.93 10.40 5.49
N GLU A 54 -18.16 9.95 5.21
CA GLU A 54 -19.09 10.68 4.33
C GLU A 54 -19.36 12.12 4.79
N GLY A 55 -19.41 12.36 6.11
CA GLY A 55 -19.61 13.67 6.71
C GLY A 55 -18.34 14.52 6.91
N GLU A 56 -17.17 14.00 6.53
CA GLU A 56 -15.85 14.58 6.83
C GLU A 56 -15.06 14.81 5.53
N PRO A 57 -15.33 15.91 4.79
CA PRO A 57 -14.84 16.08 3.42
C PRO A 57 -13.30 16.17 3.33
N GLU A 58 -12.65 16.85 4.26
CA GLU A 58 -11.19 16.99 4.31
C GLU A 58 -10.49 15.67 4.64
N PRO A 59 -10.84 14.93 5.72
CA PRO A 59 -10.30 13.59 5.98
C PRO A 59 -10.51 12.62 4.82
N ARG A 60 -11.70 12.63 4.21
CA ARG A 60 -12.01 11.79 3.05
C ARG A 60 -11.10 12.10 1.86
N ARG A 61 -10.93 13.39 1.53
CA ARG A 61 -10.04 13.82 0.45
C ARG A 61 -8.60 13.42 0.72
N TYR A 62 -8.13 13.59 1.95
CA TYR A 62 -6.78 13.19 2.35
C TYR A 62 -6.58 11.68 2.18
N PHE A 63 -7.51 10.87 2.67
CA PHE A 63 -7.45 9.41 2.52
C PHE A 63 -7.39 8.96 1.04
N VAL A 64 -8.23 9.54 0.18
CA VAL A 64 -8.22 9.21 -1.26
C VAL A 64 -6.88 9.56 -1.90
N LEU A 65 -6.30 10.72 -1.60
CA LEU A 65 -5.00 11.12 -2.14
C LEU A 65 -3.88 10.21 -1.65
N THR A 66 -3.89 9.83 -0.37
CA THR A 66 -2.92 8.88 0.19
C THR A 66 -3.04 7.51 -0.47
N LEU A 67 -4.26 7.02 -0.69
CA LEU A 67 -4.50 5.74 -1.38
C LEU A 67 -3.96 5.77 -2.81
N ILE A 68 -4.23 6.84 -3.57
CA ILE A 68 -3.71 7.03 -4.93
C ILE A 68 -2.17 7.00 -4.92
N ASN A 69 -1.54 7.67 -3.96
CA ASN A 69 -0.08 7.68 -3.85
C ASN A 69 0.48 6.28 -3.57
N VAL A 70 -0.13 5.51 -2.67
CA VAL A 70 0.30 4.13 -2.39
C VAL A 70 0.21 3.26 -3.64
N ILE A 71 -0.92 3.32 -4.36
CA ILE A 71 -1.11 2.55 -5.60
C ILE A 71 -0.06 2.96 -6.63
N ASN A 72 0.15 4.26 -6.84
CA ASN A 72 1.15 4.74 -7.78
C ASN A 72 2.56 4.31 -7.40
N SER A 73 2.94 4.37 -6.12
CA SER A 73 4.25 3.90 -5.66
C SER A 73 4.45 2.40 -5.91
N TYR A 74 3.43 1.60 -5.67
CA TYR A 74 3.48 0.16 -5.94
C TYR A 74 3.61 -0.13 -7.44
N LEU A 75 2.78 0.51 -8.28
CA LEU A 75 2.85 0.35 -9.74
C LEU A 75 4.19 0.86 -10.31
N LEU A 76 4.77 1.93 -9.77
CA LEU A 76 6.10 2.40 -10.16
C LEU A 76 7.21 1.43 -9.73
N GLN A 77 7.09 0.77 -8.57
CA GLN A 77 8.04 -0.26 -8.15
C GLN A 77 7.99 -1.47 -9.08
N GLU A 78 6.78 -1.95 -9.44
CA GLU A 78 6.61 -3.03 -10.42
C GLU A 78 7.13 -2.62 -11.81
N ALA A 79 6.95 -1.36 -12.22
CA ALA A 79 7.49 -0.84 -13.47
C ALA A 79 9.02 -0.61 -13.45
N GLY A 80 9.61 -0.46 -12.26
CA GLY A 80 11.04 -0.27 -12.03
C GLY A 80 11.85 -1.57 -12.02
N GLU A 81 11.20 -2.73 -11.85
CA GLU A 81 11.79 -4.06 -12.01
C GLU A 81 11.65 -4.59 -13.44
N ALA A 82 11.89 -3.75 -14.44
CA ALA A 82 12.27 -4.26 -15.76
C ALA A 82 13.64 -4.96 -15.62
N PRO A 83 13.81 -6.22 -16.06
CA PRO A 83 15.08 -6.92 -15.92
C PRO A 83 16.18 -6.11 -16.60
N GLN A 84 17.18 -5.71 -15.83
CA GLN A 84 18.46 -5.28 -16.38
C GLN A 84 19.09 -6.48 -17.11
N SER A 85 18.83 -6.59 -18.40
CA SER A 85 19.54 -7.53 -19.27
C SER A 85 19.51 -7.01 -20.71
N CYS A 86 20.39 -6.06 -20.96
CA CYS A 86 21.29 -6.18 -22.10
C CYS A 86 22.70 -5.87 -21.57
N PRO A 87 23.58 -6.86 -21.36
CA PRO A 87 24.98 -6.55 -21.16
C PRO A 87 25.47 -5.83 -22.41
N ALA A 88 26.21 -4.76 -22.21
CA ALA A 88 26.95 -4.09 -23.26
C ALA A 88 27.77 -5.13 -24.04
N GLY A 89 27.33 -5.44 -25.26
CA GLY A 89 28.10 -6.20 -26.22
C GLY A 89 29.25 -5.32 -26.72
N SER A 90 30.26 -5.13 -25.88
CA SER A 90 31.61 -4.84 -26.33
C SER A 90 32.10 -6.04 -27.13
N SER A 91 32.03 -5.93 -28.44
CA SER A 91 32.89 -6.71 -29.33
C SER A 91 33.00 -5.94 -30.65
N GLY A 92 34.01 -5.06 -30.72
CA GLY A 92 34.77 -4.99 -31.97
C GLY A 92 35.32 -6.38 -32.27
N PRO A 93 35.49 -6.70 -33.56
CA PRO A 93 36.86 -6.89 -34.01
C PRO A 93 37.13 -6.39 -35.43
N GLU A 94 38.39 -6.01 -35.61
CA GLU A 94 39.22 -6.01 -36.83
C GLU A 94 38.92 -5.04 -37.98
#